data_AF-A0AAU2K350-F1
#
_entry.id   AF-A0AAU2K350-F1
#
_cell.length_a   1.000
_cell.length_b   1.000
_cell.length_c   1.000
_cell.angle_alpha   90.00
_cell.angle_beta   90.00
_cell.angle_gamma   90.00
#
_symmetry.space_group_name_H-M   'P 1'
#
loop_
_entity.id
_entity.type
_entity.pdbx_description
1 polymer ?
#
loop_
_entity_poly.entity_id
_entity_poly.type
_entity_poly.pdbx_seq_one_letter_code
_entity_poly.pdbx_strand_id
1 'polypeptide(L)'
;MSAEVPALLERGGLVFRLNARDLLEPASLFRTFARELSFPGYFGHNWDALVDCLYDWHGPGHGNDDVAILIDDADALLRTDLLGLFVSVLCEAAWKANLQLDGDGVPHGDRPPFALHFVLLLEHTPPVDFTEAVSKGRWLDVELTDERLTAALSSAYWAD
;
A
#
# COMPACT_ATOMS: atom_id res chain seq x y z
N MET A 1 -5.93 -18.89 3.27
CA MET A 1 -6.33 -17.47 3.39
C MET A 1 -6.17 -17.09 4.85
N SER A 2 -5.35 -16.09 5.16
CA SER A 2 -5.13 -15.63 6.54
C SER A 2 -6.47 -15.27 7.21
N ALA A 3 -6.61 -15.54 8.52
CA ALA A 3 -7.79 -15.17 9.30
C ALA A 3 -8.01 -13.65 9.41
N GLU A 4 -7.00 -12.85 9.03
CA GLU A 4 -7.02 -11.39 9.06
C GLU A 4 -8.06 -10.78 8.11
N VAL A 5 -8.24 -11.35 6.91
CA VAL A 5 -9.19 -10.83 5.90
C VAL A 5 -10.64 -11.04 6.34
N PRO A 6 -11.08 -12.24 6.75
CA PRO A 6 -12.39 -12.42 7.36
C PRO A 6 -12.63 -11.51 8.57
N ALA A 7 -11.66 -11.38 9.47
CA ALA A 7 -11.80 -10.53 10.66
C ALA A 7 -11.87 -9.03 10.34
N LEU A 8 -11.29 -8.58 9.23
CA LEU A 8 -11.42 -7.21 8.71
C LEU A 8 -12.80 -6.97 8.10
N LEU A 9 -13.33 -7.94 7.35
CA LEU A 9 -14.68 -7.82 6.79
C LEU A 9 -15.75 -7.87 7.89
N GLU A 10 -15.58 -8.71 8.91
CA GLU A 10 -16.50 -8.82 10.05
C GLU A 10 -16.63 -7.53 10.87
N ARG A 11 -15.57 -6.70 10.92
CA ARG A 11 -15.59 -5.39 11.57
C ARG A 11 -16.09 -4.25 10.66
N GLY A 12 -16.54 -4.56 9.45
CA GLY A 12 -17.01 -3.58 8.47
C GLY A 12 -15.91 -2.96 7.60
N GLY A 13 -14.67 -3.46 7.69
CA GLY A 13 -13.56 -3.00 6.86
C GLY A 13 -13.71 -3.40 5.39
N LEU A 14 -12.94 -2.73 4.54
CA LEU A 14 -12.97 -2.90 3.09
C LEU A 14 -11.79 -3.73 2.61
N VAL A 15 -12.05 -4.59 1.62
CA VAL A 15 -11.04 -5.44 1.01
C VAL A 15 -11.08 -5.26 -0.49
N PHE A 16 -9.98 -4.78 -1.06
CA PHE A 16 -9.79 -4.66 -2.50
C PHE A 16 -8.74 -5.66 -2.97
N ARG A 17 -8.89 -6.14 -4.21
CA ARG A 17 -7.94 -7.07 -4.82
C ARG A 17 -7.47 -6.51 -6.16
N LEU A 18 -6.15 -6.51 -6.35
CA LEU A 18 -5.50 -6.09 -7.58
C LEU A 18 -4.63 -7.25 -8.07
N ASN A 19 -4.48 -7.42 -9.37
CA ASN A 19 -3.54 -8.38 -9.94
C ASN A 19 -2.21 -7.68 -10.25
N ALA A 20 -1.10 -8.16 -9.70
CA ALA A 20 0.24 -7.60 -9.92
C ALA A 20 0.66 -7.56 -11.40
N ARG A 21 0.13 -8.45 -12.24
CA ARG A 21 0.40 -8.47 -13.68
C ARG A 21 -0.11 -7.23 -14.39
N ASP A 22 -1.08 -6.53 -13.80
CA ASP A 22 -1.59 -5.23 -14.28
C ASP A 22 -0.83 -4.03 -13.69
N LEU A 23 0.20 -4.27 -12.86
CA LEU A 23 0.96 -3.25 -12.12
C LEU A 23 2.43 -3.16 -12.54
N LEU A 24 2.81 -3.79 -13.65
CA LEU A 24 4.21 -3.96 -14.05
C LEU A 24 4.87 -2.70 -14.65
N GLU A 25 4.08 -1.67 -14.92
CA GLU A 25 4.56 -0.37 -15.41
C GLU A 25 3.80 0.76 -14.69
N PRO A 26 4.41 1.94 -14.47
CA PRO A 26 3.72 3.02 -13.75
C PRO A 26 2.37 3.40 -14.36
N ALA A 27 2.29 3.50 -15.69
CA ALA A 27 1.06 3.89 -16.38
C ALA A 27 -0.08 2.85 -16.24
N SER A 28 0.24 1.55 -16.26
CA SER A 28 -0.75 0.49 -16.03
C SER A 28 -1.13 0.43 -14.55
N LEU A 29 -0.15 0.54 -13.65
CA LEU A 29 -0.35 0.59 -12.20
C LEU A 29 -1.33 1.70 -11.80
N PHE A 30 -1.07 2.95 -12.20
CA PHE A 30 -1.94 4.08 -11.84
C PHE A 30 -3.36 3.89 -12.38
N ARG A 31 -3.50 3.35 -13.59
CA ARG A 31 -4.82 3.07 -14.19
C ARG A 31 -5.56 1.98 -13.44
N THR A 32 -4.86 0.91 -13.04
CA THR A 32 -5.43 -0.20 -12.29
C THR A 32 -5.88 0.26 -10.91
N PHE A 33 -5.05 1.00 -10.17
CA PHE A 33 -5.45 1.60 -8.88
C PHE A 33 -6.68 2.48 -9.04
N ALA A 34 -6.68 3.41 -10.00
CA ALA A 34 -7.81 4.31 -10.20
C ALA A 34 -9.11 3.56 -10.53
N ARG A 35 -9.03 2.49 -11.33
CA ARG A 35 -10.18 1.67 -11.70
C ARG A 35 -10.69 0.84 -10.52
N GLU A 36 -9.83 0.05 -9.89
CA GLU A 36 -10.23 -0.92 -8.85
C GLU A 36 -10.64 -0.22 -7.55
N LEU A 37 -10.01 0.91 -7.22
CA LEU A 37 -10.32 1.69 -6.02
C LEU A 37 -11.30 2.85 -6.33
N SER A 38 -11.80 2.95 -7.56
CA SER A 38 -12.74 4.00 -7.99
C SER A 38 -12.28 5.43 -7.67
N PHE A 39 -11.01 5.74 -7.91
CA PHE A 39 -10.47 7.09 -7.68
C PHE A 39 -11.15 8.15 -8.56
N PRO A 40 -11.09 9.44 -8.17
CA PRO A 40 -11.74 10.51 -8.90
C PRO A 40 -11.20 10.68 -10.32
N GLY A 41 -12.04 11.18 -11.22
CA GLY A 41 -11.67 11.42 -12.63
C GLY A 41 -10.57 12.47 -12.84
N TYR A 42 -10.20 13.23 -11.80
CA TYR A 42 -9.08 14.18 -11.79
C TYR A 42 -7.79 13.59 -11.20
N PHE A 43 -7.73 12.29 -10.95
CA PHE A 43 -6.54 11.61 -10.43
C PHE A 43 -5.30 11.90 -11.30
N GLY A 44 -4.21 12.32 -10.65
CA GLY A 44 -3.02 12.85 -11.32
C GLY A 44 -2.11 11.83 -12.01
N HIS A 45 -2.39 10.52 -11.89
CA HIS A 45 -1.61 9.44 -12.53
C HIS A 45 -0.09 9.53 -12.29
N ASN A 46 0.30 9.83 -11.07
CA ASN A 46 1.69 9.87 -10.62
C ASN A 46 1.79 9.34 -9.17
N TRP A 47 3.00 9.14 -8.66
CA TRP A 47 3.22 8.54 -7.34
C TRP A 47 2.67 9.39 -6.19
N ASP A 48 2.87 10.71 -6.24
CA ASP A 48 2.37 11.62 -5.19
C ASP A 48 0.83 11.60 -5.16
N ALA A 49 0.20 11.69 -6.33
CA ALA A 49 -1.25 11.58 -6.45
C ALA A 49 -1.79 10.23 -5.98
N LEU A 50 -1.03 9.14 -6.14
CA LEU A 50 -1.39 7.82 -5.65
C LEU A 50 -1.35 7.79 -4.11
N VAL A 51 -0.31 8.34 -3.49
CA VAL A 51 -0.25 8.53 -2.04
C VAL A 51 -1.46 9.32 -1.57
N ASP A 52 -1.73 10.49 -2.18
CA ASP A 52 -2.86 11.36 -1.84
C ASP A 52 -4.21 10.65 -1.91
N CYS A 53 -4.44 9.87 -2.98
CA CYS A 53 -5.70 9.14 -3.12
C CYS A 53 -5.87 8.02 -2.10
N LEU A 54 -4.78 7.37 -1.70
CA LEU A 54 -4.78 6.26 -0.76
C LEU A 54 -4.94 6.73 0.69
N TYR A 55 -4.18 7.74 1.14
CA TYR A 55 -4.24 8.16 2.55
C TYR A 55 -5.45 9.04 2.86
N ASP A 56 -5.89 9.91 1.93
CA ASP A 56 -7.10 10.71 2.14
C ASP A 56 -8.38 9.92 1.80
N TRP A 57 -8.21 8.63 1.50
CA TRP A 57 -9.21 7.67 1.03
C TRP A 57 -10.23 8.28 0.06
N HIS A 58 -9.84 8.34 -1.21
CA HIS A 58 -10.74 8.77 -2.28
C HIS A 58 -11.56 7.63 -2.91
N GLY A 59 -11.53 6.43 -2.31
CA GLY A 59 -12.25 5.24 -2.79
C GLY A 59 -13.68 5.12 -2.25
N PRO A 60 -14.38 4.01 -2.54
CA PRO A 60 -15.71 3.75 -2.01
C PRO A 60 -15.66 3.39 -0.51
N GLY A 61 -16.76 3.63 0.21
CA GLY A 61 -16.78 3.59 1.68
C GLY A 61 -16.43 4.96 2.29
N HIS A 62 -16.94 5.26 3.48
CA HIS A 62 -16.82 6.59 4.09
C HIS A 62 -16.79 6.49 5.60
N GLY A 63 -15.78 7.12 6.21
CA GLY A 63 -15.63 7.21 7.66
C GLY A 63 -14.38 6.49 8.15
N ASN A 64 -14.55 5.55 9.08
CA ASN A 64 -13.48 4.89 9.84
C ASN A 64 -13.26 3.44 9.39
N ASP A 65 -13.57 3.11 8.13
CA ASP A 65 -13.46 1.74 7.65
C ASP A 65 -11.98 1.40 7.43
N ASP A 66 -11.48 0.42 8.16
CA ASP A 66 -10.15 -0.13 7.92
C ASP A 66 -10.09 -0.76 6.53
N VAL A 67 -9.03 -0.52 5.77
CA VAL A 67 -8.85 -0.97 4.39
C VAL A 67 -7.68 -1.94 4.28
N ALA A 68 -7.89 -3.06 3.59
CA ALA A 68 -6.82 -3.91 3.09
C ALA A 68 -6.86 -4.01 1.57
N ILE A 69 -5.70 -3.78 0.95
CA ILE A 69 -5.48 -3.96 -0.49
C ILE A 69 -4.58 -5.17 -0.69
N LEU A 70 -5.13 -6.19 -1.33
CA LEU A 70 -4.47 -7.47 -1.59
C LEU A 70 -3.97 -7.46 -3.03
N ILE A 71 -2.69 -7.69 -3.23
CA ILE A 71 -2.05 -7.75 -4.54
C ILE A 71 -1.74 -9.22 -4.84
N ASP A 72 -2.56 -9.80 -5.70
CA ASP A 72 -2.42 -11.17 -6.20
C ASP A 72 -1.27 -11.29 -7.22
N ASP A 73 -0.76 -12.52 -7.43
CA ASP A 73 0.33 -12.80 -8.37
C ASP A 73 1.60 -11.94 -8.12
N ALA A 74 1.86 -11.55 -6.86
CA ALA A 74 2.87 -10.52 -6.56
C ALA A 74 4.30 -10.94 -6.95
N ASP A 75 4.56 -12.24 -7.16
CA ASP A 75 5.77 -12.78 -7.79
C ASP A 75 6.13 -12.05 -9.10
N ALA A 76 5.12 -11.58 -9.84
CA ALA A 76 5.31 -10.85 -11.08
C ALA A 76 6.11 -9.56 -10.92
N LEU A 77 6.01 -8.89 -9.76
CA LEU A 77 6.67 -7.61 -9.47
C LEU A 77 8.18 -7.72 -9.32
N LEU A 78 8.72 -8.88 -8.95
CA LEU A 78 10.18 -9.09 -8.85
C LEU A 78 10.91 -8.87 -10.18
N ARG A 79 10.19 -8.96 -11.30
CA ARG A 79 10.74 -8.78 -12.64
C ARG A 79 10.84 -7.31 -13.04
N THR A 80 10.52 -6.40 -12.13
CA THR A 80 10.41 -4.97 -12.40
C THR A 80 11.33 -4.19 -11.48
N ASP A 81 11.97 -3.15 -12.01
CA ASP A 81 12.79 -2.23 -11.21
C ASP A 81 11.94 -1.29 -10.33
N LEU A 82 10.61 -1.26 -10.53
CA LEU A 82 9.70 -0.40 -9.79
C LEU A 82 9.35 -0.94 -8.40
N LEU A 83 9.61 -2.21 -8.10
CA LEU A 83 9.13 -2.87 -6.87
C LEU A 83 9.53 -2.11 -5.60
N GLY A 84 10.80 -1.74 -5.44
CA GLY A 84 11.26 -1.00 -4.26
C GLY A 84 10.56 0.36 -4.11
N LEU A 85 10.45 1.12 -5.20
CA LEU A 85 9.73 2.40 -5.21
C LEU A 85 8.25 2.21 -4.89
N PHE A 86 7.62 1.21 -5.49
CA PHE A 86 6.20 0.92 -5.29
C PHE A 86 5.92 0.57 -3.82
N VAL A 87 6.72 -0.31 -3.21
CA VAL A 87 6.57 -0.63 -1.78
C VAL A 87 6.79 0.62 -0.91
N SER A 88 7.77 1.48 -1.23
CA SER A 88 7.94 2.76 -0.51
C SER A 88 6.68 3.62 -0.56
N VAL A 89 6.06 3.75 -1.73
CA VAL A 89 4.81 4.51 -1.91
C VAL A 89 3.66 3.91 -1.11
N LEU A 90 3.52 2.59 -1.09
CA LEU A 90 2.51 1.90 -0.30
C LEU A 90 2.72 2.11 1.21
N CYS A 91 3.97 1.99 1.67
CA CYS A 91 4.32 2.23 3.08
C CYS A 91 4.08 3.70 3.48
N GLU A 92 4.38 4.66 2.60
CA GLU A 92 4.10 6.07 2.85
C GLU A 92 2.60 6.34 2.97
N ALA A 93 1.80 5.84 2.03
CA ALA A 93 0.35 6.00 2.08
C ALA A 93 -0.25 5.33 3.33
N ALA A 94 0.19 4.10 3.67
CA ALA A 94 -0.26 3.40 4.88
C ALA A 94 0.10 4.18 6.15
N TRP A 95 1.32 4.70 6.23
CA TRP A 95 1.76 5.50 7.36
C TRP A 95 0.93 6.79 7.49
N LYS A 96 0.72 7.51 6.38
CA LYS A 96 -0.12 8.72 6.36
C LYS A 96 -1.56 8.42 6.74
N ALA A 97 -2.15 7.30 6.33
CA ALA A 97 -3.51 6.92 6.71
C ALA A 97 -3.63 6.57 8.20
N ASN A 98 -2.68 5.77 8.71
CA ASN A 98 -2.69 5.26 10.08
C ASN A 98 -2.44 6.35 11.14
N LEU A 99 -1.72 7.43 10.78
CA LEU A 99 -1.47 8.58 11.66
C LEU A 99 -2.26 9.83 11.31
N GLN A 100 -2.72 9.93 10.05
CA GLN A 100 -3.49 11.00 9.47
C GLN A 100 -2.88 12.39 9.65
N LEU A 101 -1.71 12.58 9.05
CA LEU A 101 -1.01 13.85 9.09
C LEU A 101 -1.34 14.69 7.85
N ASP A 102 -1.53 15.99 8.06
CA ASP A 102 -1.67 16.95 6.96
C ASP A 102 -0.34 17.13 6.20
N GLY A 103 -0.34 17.99 5.17
CA GLY A 103 0.86 18.28 4.37
C GLY A 103 2.05 18.82 5.17
N ASP A 104 1.82 19.29 6.39
CA ASP A 104 2.83 19.81 7.32
C ASP A 104 3.23 18.80 8.40
N GLY A 105 2.70 17.57 8.36
CA GLY A 105 3.01 16.53 9.32
C GLY A 105 2.25 16.66 10.65
N VAL A 106 1.14 17.42 10.68
CA VAL A 106 0.32 17.62 11.89
C VAL A 106 -0.92 16.74 11.84
N PRO A 107 -1.30 16.05 12.93
CA PRO A 107 -2.52 15.25 12.97
C PRO A 107 -3.74 16.07 12.55
N HIS A 108 -4.47 15.57 11.55
CA HIS A 108 -5.66 16.20 11.02
C HIS A 108 -6.78 16.12 12.07
N GLY A 109 -7.33 17.27 12.47
CA GLY A 109 -8.38 17.31 13.51
C GLY A 109 -9.77 16.87 13.06
N ASP A 110 -10.02 16.85 11.74
CA ASP A 110 -11.36 16.73 11.16
C ASP A 110 -11.72 15.31 10.69
N ARG A 111 -10.76 14.40 10.68
CA ARG A 111 -10.96 12.99 10.34
C ARG A 111 -10.17 12.15 11.36
N PRO A 112 -10.64 10.95 11.73
CA PRO A 112 -9.85 10.02 12.53
C PRO A 112 -9.01 9.09 11.63
N PRO A 113 -7.85 8.62 12.12
CA PRO A 113 -7.03 7.68 11.37
C PRO A 113 -7.77 6.38 11.13
N PHE A 114 -7.43 5.68 10.05
CA PHE A 114 -7.95 4.37 9.72
C PHE A 114 -6.78 3.43 9.37
N ALA A 115 -6.94 2.13 9.60
CA ALA A 115 -5.91 1.19 9.22
C ALA A 115 -5.89 1.00 7.70
N LEU A 116 -4.76 1.30 7.05
CA LEU A 116 -4.52 0.97 5.65
C LEU A 116 -3.40 -0.07 5.56
N HIS A 117 -3.74 -1.25 5.06
CA HIS A 117 -2.80 -2.35 4.91
C HIS A 117 -2.68 -2.80 3.45
N PHE A 118 -1.46 -3.13 3.04
CA PHE A 118 -1.16 -3.74 1.75
C PHE A 118 -0.61 -5.14 1.98
N VAL A 119 -1.11 -6.12 1.25
CA VAL A 119 -0.65 -7.51 1.34
C VAL A 119 -0.31 -8.01 -0.06
N LEU A 120 0.96 -8.29 -0.30
CA LEU A 120 1.44 -8.91 -1.53
C LEU A 120 1.37 -10.44 -1.35
N LEU A 121 0.54 -11.09 -2.15
CA LEU A 121 0.30 -12.52 -2.11
C LEU A 121 1.19 -13.21 -3.15
N LEU A 122 2.13 -14.02 -2.65
CA LEU A 122 3.06 -14.80 -3.47
C LEU A 122 2.51 -16.20 -3.70
N GLU A 123 2.66 -16.71 -4.92
CA GLU A 123 2.24 -18.06 -5.29
C GLU A 123 3.40 -19.06 -5.35
N HIS A 124 4.58 -18.61 -5.78
CA HIS A 124 5.67 -19.52 -6.16
C HIS A 124 7.03 -19.09 -5.61
N THR A 125 7.21 -17.81 -5.31
CA THR A 125 8.44 -17.23 -4.85
C THR A 125 8.41 -17.07 -3.32
N PRO A 126 9.43 -17.56 -2.60
CA PRO A 126 9.49 -17.35 -1.16
C PRO A 126 9.72 -15.86 -0.84
N PRO A 127 9.12 -15.31 0.24
CA PRO A 127 9.25 -13.88 0.57
C PRO A 127 10.68 -13.38 0.78
N VAL A 128 11.62 -14.26 1.16
CA VAL A 128 13.03 -13.89 1.29
C VAL A 128 13.63 -13.36 -0.03
N ASP A 129 13.16 -13.84 -1.18
CA ASP A 129 13.65 -13.41 -2.49
C ASP A 129 13.22 -11.96 -2.83
N PHE A 130 12.23 -11.40 -2.12
CA PHE A 130 11.82 -10.00 -2.24
C PHE A 130 12.72 -9.05 -1.44
N THR A 131 13.48 -9.55 -0.47
CA THR A 131 14.19 -8.71 0.51
C THR A 131 15.11 -7.70 -0.17
N GLU A 132 15.96 -8.15 -1.11
CA GLU A 132 16.91 -7.24 -1.77
C GLU A 132 16.19 -6.19 -2.62
N ALA A 133 15.16 -6.58 -3.36
CA ALA A 133 14.43 -5.67 -4.25
C ALA A 133 13.61 -4.64 -3.48
N VAL A 134 12.96 -5.06 -2.38
CA VAL A 134 12.19 -4.16 -1.51
C VAL A 134 13.12 -3.21 -0.75
N SER A 135 14.26 -3.68 -0.25
CA SER A 135 15.24 -2.84 0.46
C SER A 135 15.90 -1.76 -0.42
N LYS A 136 15.76 -1.83 -1.75
CA LYS A 136 16.16 -0.74 -2.67
C LYS A 136 15.18 0.44 -2.64
N GLY A 137 14.00 0.25 -2.04
CA GLY A 137 13.04 1.31 -1.80
C GLY A 137 13.61 2.38 -0.87
N ARG A 138 13.11 3.59 -1.05
CA ARG A 138 13.54 4.76 -0.27
C ARG A 138 13.04 4.60 1.17
N TRP A 139 13.97 4.66 2.14
CA TRP A 139 13.68 4.67 3.57
C TRP A 139 12.81 3.52 4.06
N LEU A 140 13.10 2.28 3.63
CA LEU A 140 12.39 1.10 4.11
C LEU A 140 13.22 0.31 5.11
N ASP A 141 12.61 -0.02 6.23
CA ASP A 141 13.06 -1.12 7.09
C ASP A 141 12.32 -2.39 6.65
N VAL A 142 13.07 -3.45 6.41
CA VAL A 142 12.55 -4.73 5.92
C VAL A 142 12.93 -5.83 6.91
N GLU A 143 11.95 -6.60 7.35
CA GLU A 143 12.13 -7.69 8.30
C GLU A 143 11.48 -8.98 7.76
N LEU A 144 12.17 -10.11 7.92
CA LEU A 144 11.66 -11.43 7.58
C LEU A 144 11.43 -12.23 8.86
N THR A 145 10.18 -12.58 9.14
CA THR A 145 9.80 -13.37 10.32
C THR A 145 8.85 -14.48 9.88
N ASP A 146 9.14 -15.74 10.23
CA ASP A 146 8.26 -16.90 9.98
C ASP A 146 7.66 -16.93 8.55
N GLU A 147 8.52 -16.80 7.54
CA GLU A 147 8.14 -16.76 6.11
C GLU A 147 7.22 -15.59 5.74
N ARG A 148 7.21 -14.50 6.50
CA ARG A 148 6.54 -13.24 6.18
C ARG A 148 7.57 -12.13 6.08
N LEU A 149 7.62 -11.47 4.91
CA LEU A 149 8.40 -10.25 4.74
C LEU A 149 7.52 -9.04 5.07
N THR A 150 7.93 -8.23 6.04
CA THR A 150 7.29 -6.96 6.38
C THR A 150 8.17 -5.80 5.97
N ALA A 151 7.55 -4.76 5.42
CA ALA A 151 8.21 -3.51 5.07
C ALA A 151 7.46 -2.34 5.71
N ALA A 152 8.21 -1.41 6.30
CA ALA A 152 7.68 -0.18 6.88
C ALA A 152 8.63 0.98 6.58
N LEU A 153 8.11 2.21 6.62
CA LEU A 153 8.98 3.39 6.57
C LEU A 153 9.92 3.37 7.77
N SER A 154 11.22 3.52 7.48
CA SER A 154 12.27 3.59 8.47
C SER A 154 12.10 4.81 9.35
N SER A 155 12.50 4.69 10.63
CA SER A 155 12.49 5.84 11.54
C SER A 155 13.40 6.99 11.08
N ALA A 156 14.35 6.71 10.17
CA ALA A 156 15.22 7.72 9.56
C ALA A 156 14.47 8.67 8.60
N TYR A 157 13.26 8.33 8.17
CA TYR A 157 12.41 9.23 7.39
C TYR A 157 12.04 10.52 8.17
N TRP A 158 12.02 10.45 9.51
CA TRP A 158 11.59 11.53 10.41
C TRP A 158 12.70 12.45 10.91
N ALA A 159 13.94 12.20 10.49
CA ALA A 159 15.12 12.83 11.08
C ALA A 159 15.50 14.19 10.46
N ASP A 160 14.74 14.67 9.47
CA ASP A 160 14.95 15.97 8.80
C ASP A 160 13.82 16.96 9.12
#